data_AF-A0AAD4NC97-F1
#
_entry.id   AF-A0AAD4NC97-F1
#
_cell.length_a   1.000
_cell.length_b   1.000
_cell.length_c   1.000
_cell.angle_alpha   90.00
_cell.angle_beta   90.00
_cell.angle_gamma   90.00
#
_symmetry.space_group_name_H-M   'P 1'
#
loop_
_entity.id
_entity.type
_entity.pdbx_description
1 polymer ?
#
loop_
_entity_poly.entity_id
_entity_poly.type
_entity_poly.pdbx_seq_one_letter_code
_entity_poly.pdbx_strand_id
1 'polypeptide(L)'
;MLKHFITYFRLLAPCPIKRITASEALKSSWFTEHPLPTPPEEFPTWPAKSERNKKPPSATLSEQISNKTNATKRTAEELKMLAELGINNARNVHKTEFSLKADVPMFY
;
A
#
# COMPACT_ATOMS: atom_id res chain seq x y z
N MET A 1 29.88 -21.38 -12.38
CA MET A 1 28.73 -22.31 -12.26
C MET A 1 28.55 -22.85 -10.84
N LEU A 2 29.49 -23.64 -10.28
CA LEU A 2 29.28 -24.26 -8.94
C LEU A 2 29.30 -23.27 -7.75
N LYS A 3 30.03 -22.14 -7.85
CA LYS A 3 30.18 -21.17 -6.75
C LYS A 3 28.86 -20.49 -6.36
N HIS A 4 28.02 -20.17 -7.35
CA HIS A 4 26.72 -19.54 -7.15
C HIS A 4 25.70 -20.44 -6.43
N PHE A 5 25.69 -21.72 -6.80
CA PHE A 5 24.80 -22.70 -6.20
C PHE A 5 25.05 -22.86 -4.71
N ILE A 6 26.31 -22.78 -4.28
CA ILE A 6 26.72 -22.89 -2.87
C ILE A 6 26.21 -21.70 -2.06
N THR A 7 26.33 -20.46 -2.55
CA THR A 7 25.80 -19.28 -1.84
C THR A 7 24.28 -19.34 -1.68
N TYR A 8 23.57 -19.70 -2.76
CA TYR A 8 22.11 -19.85 -2.74
C TYR A 8 21.65 -20.93 -1.75
N PHE A 9 22.30 -22.10 -1.77
CA PHE A 9 22.00 -23.19 -0.85
C PHE A 9 22.18 -22.79 0.63
N ARG A 10 23.22 -22.00 0.95
CA ARG A 10 23.48 -21.52 2.31
C ARG A 10 22.49 -20.45 2.79
N LEU A 11 21.95 -19.62 1.88
CA LEU A 11 20.88 -18.67 2.19
C LEU A 11 19.57 -19.38 2.52
N LEU A 12 19.26 -20.45 1.79
CA LEU A 12 18.06 -21.26 1.96
C LEU A 12 18.23 -22.44 2.92
N ALA A 13 19.24 -22.39 3.79
CA ALA A 13 19.46 -23.45 4.76
C ALA A 13 18.23 -23.60 5.69
N PRO A 14 17.67 -24.82 5.84
CA PRO A 14 16.49 -25.06 6.69
C PRO A 14 16.79 -24.82 8.18
N CYS A 15 18.03 -25.09 8.62
CA CYS A 15 18.47 -24.77 9.97
C CYS A 15 18.94 -23.30 10.05
N PRO A 16 18.34 -22.44 10.90
CA PRO A 16 18.71 -21.02 10.98
C PRO A 16 20.14 -20.80 11.49
N ILE A 17 20.65 -21.69 12.35
CA ILE A 17 22.02 -21.63 12.89
C ILE A 17 23.06 -21.82 11.78
N LYS A 18 22.73 -22.57 10.73
CA LYS A 18 23.62 -22.84 9.58
C LYS A 18 23.42 -21.83 8.45
N ARG A 19 22.45 -20.91 8.59
CA ARG A 19 22.16 -19.90 7.58
C ARG A 19 23.26 -18.84 7.60
N ILE A 20 23.71 -18.49 6.40
CA ILE A 20 24.72 -17.44 6.21
C ILE A 20 24.18 -16.07 6.68
N THR A 21 25.08 -15.23 7.22
CA THR A 21 24.73 -13.85 7.60
C THR A 21 24.73 -12.94 6.37
N ALA A 22 24.06 -11.78 6.46
CA ALA A 22 24.01 -10.82 5.36
C ALA A 22 25.42 -10.32 4.96
N SER A 23 26.30 -10.07 5.94
CA SER A 23 27.67 -9.60 5.70
C SER A 23 28.56 -10.66 5.05
N GLU A 24 28.33 -11.94 5.34
CA GLU A 24 29.03 -13.04 4.68
C GLU A 24 28.49 -13.28 3.26
N ALA A 25 27.17 -13.15 3.04
CA ALA A 25 26.56 -13.26 1.72
C ALA A 25 27.05 -12.18 0.75
N LEU A 26 27.24 -10.94 1.23
CA LEU A 26 27.72 -9.80 0.43
C LEU A 26 29.13 -10.02 -0.14
N LYS A 27 29.95 -10.87 0.49
CA LYS A 27 31.31 -11.20 0.03
C LYS A 27 31.33 -12.25 -1.09
N SER A 28 30.16 -12.73 -1.54
CA SER A 28 30.07 -13.70 -2.62
C SER A 28 30.48 -13.11 -3.97
N SER A 29 31.05 -13.95 -4.85
CA SER A 29 31.37 -13.58 -6.24
C SER A 29 30.13 -13.21 -7.06
N TRP A 30 28.93 -13.58 -6.58
CA TRP A 30 27.67 -13.23 -7.24
C TRP A 30 27.51 -11.71 -7.50
N PHE A 31 28.02 -10.87 -6.59
CA PHE A 31 27.89 -9.41 -6.72
C PHE A 31 28.94 -8.75 -7.62
N THR A 32 29.98 -9.50 -8.02
CA THR A 32 31.05 -9.01 -8.90
C THR A 32 30.99 -9.62 -10.30
N GLU A 33 30.25 -10.70 -10.49
CA GLU A 33 30.01 -11.31 -11.79
C GLU A 33 28.96 -10.51 -12.60
N HIS A 34 29.12 -10.47 -13.92
CA HIS A 34 28.22 -9.72 -14.80
C HIS A 34 26.87 -10.47 -14.97
N PRO A 35 25.71 -9.77 -14.97
CA PRO A 35 25.55 -8.32 -14.88
C PRO A 35 25.69 -7.79 -13.46
N LEU A 36 26.30 -6.61 -13.35
CA LEU A 36 26.43 -5.91 -12.08
C LEU A 36 25.05 -5.49 -11.55
N PRO A 37 24.92 -5.29 -10.23
CA PRO A 37 23.71 -4.73 -9.65
C PRO A 37 23.35 -3.39 -10.30
N THR A 38 22.12 -3.27 -10.79
CA THR A 38 21.57 -2.01 -11.30
C THR A 38 21.59 -0.96 -10.19
N PRO A 39 22.08 0.27 -10.45
CA PRO A 39 22.10 1.32 -9.44
C PRO A 39 20.67 1.70 -9.03
N PRO A 40 20.44 2.13 -7.78
CA PRO A 40 19.09 2.44 -7.29
C PRO A 40 18.36 3.54 -8.08
N GLU A 41 19.10 4.42 -8.75
CA GLU A 41 18.57 5.51 -9.57
C GLU A 41 17.87 5.01 -10.84
N GLU A 42 18.27 3.83 -11.34
CA GLU A 42 17.67 3.17 -12.49
C GLU A 42 16.45 2.31 -12.09
N PHE A 43 16.18 2.16 -10.79
CA PHE A 43 15.00 1.44 -10.34
C PHE A 43 13.73 2.22 -10.69
N PRO A 44 12.65 1.54 -11.07
CA PRO A 44 11.38 2.19 -11.26
C PRO A 44 10.95 2.86 -9.94
N THR A 45 10.45 4.10 -10.01
CA THR A 45 9.85 4.73 -8.84
C THR A 45 8.54 4.02 -8.51
N TRP A 46 8.46 3.46 -7.29
CA TRP A 46 7.21 2.97 -6.71
C TRP A 46 6.55 4.10 -5.89
N PRO A 47 5.21 4.26 -5.93
CA PRO A 47 4.27 3.66 -6.86
C PRO A 47 4.49 4.16 -8.30
N ALA A 48 4.09 3.36 -9.28
CA ALA A 48 4.25 3.73 -10.69
C ALA A 48 3.51 5.05 -10.99
N LYS A 49 3.99 5.84 -11.98
CA LYS A 49 3.33 7.10 -12.37
C LYS A 49 1.84 6.94 -12.71
N SER A 50 1.42 5.78 -13.21
CA SER A 50 0.02 5.44 -13.50
C SER A 50 -0.83 5.11 -12.26
N GLU A 51 -0.21 4.79 -11.13
CA GLU A 51 -0.87 4.52 -9.86
C GLU A 51 -1.10 5.81 -9.06
N ARG A 52 -0.26 6.84 -9.29
CA ARG A 52 -0.55 8.21 -8.86
C ARG A 52 -1.75 8.72 -9.66
N ASN A 53 -2.93 8.68 -9.04
CA ASN A 53 -4.18 9.32 -9.47
C ASN A 53 -5.18 8.47 -10.26
N LYS A 54 -5.40 7.20 -9.89
CA LYS A 54 -6.77 6.67 -10.08
C LYS A 54 -7.67 7.43 -9.13
N LYS A 55 -8.27 8.53 -9.61
CA LYS A 55 -9.48 9.07 -8.97
C LYS A 55 -10.40 7.86 -8.80
N PRO A 56 -10.98 7.62 -7.61
CA PRO A 56 -12.01 6.59 -7.49
C PRO A 56 -13.00 6.82 -8.63
N PRO A 57 -13.51 5.76 -9.29
CA PRO A 57 -14.44 5.93 -10.39
C PRO A 57 -15.49 6.91 -9.93
N SER A 58 -15.54 8.09 -10.58
CA SER A 58 -16.55 9.07 -10.25
C SER A 58 -17.85 8.37 -10.59
N ALA A 59 -18.63 7.98 -9.58
CA ALA A 59 -19.93 7.40 -9.78
C ALA A 59 -20.61 8.21 -10.87
N THR A 60 -20.93 7.56 -12.00
CA THR A 60 -21.62 8.23 -13.10
C THR A 60 -22.84 8.93 -12.52
N LEU A 61 -23.15 10.12 -13.00
CA LEU A 61 -24.29 10.92 -12.51
C LEU A 61 -25.61 10.11 -12.46
N SER A 62 -25.73 9.06 -13.28
CA SER A 62 -26.82 8.08 -13.28
C SER A 62 -26.96 7.29 -11.96
N GLU A 63 -25.85 6.95 -11.30
CA GLU A 63 -25.85 6.18 -10.05
C GLU A 63 -26.18 7.06 -8.84
N GLN A 64 -25.93 8.38 -8.93
CA GLN A 64 -26.37 9.34 -7.92
C GLN A 64 -27.88 9.63 -7.98
N ILE A 65 -28.52 9.51 -9.15
CA ILE A 65 -29.96 9.74 -9.32
C ILE A 65 -30.78 8.56 -8.78
N SER A 66 -30.36 7.33 -9.06
CA SER A 66 -31.01 6.11 -8.55
C SER A 66 -30.93 5.99 -7.02
N ASN A 67 -29.85 6.48 -6.41
CA ASN A 67 -29.68 6.44 -4.94
C ASN A 67 -30.45 7.55 -4.21
N LYS A 68 -30.93 8.59 -4.91
CA LYS A 68 -31.76 9.66 -4.30
C LYS A 68 -33.21 9.27 -4.14
N THR A 69 -33.79 8.47 -5.02
CA THR A 69 -35.22 8.11 -4.97
C THR A 69 -35.55 7.11 -3.86
N ASN A 70 -34.56 6.36 -3.37
CA ASN A 70 -34.74 5.39 -2.28
C ASN A 70 -34.55 6.01 -0.88
N ALA A 71 -34.09 7.27 -0.78
CA ALA A 71 -33.82 7.92 0.50
C ALA A 71 -35.02 8.71 1.08
N THR A 72 -36.16 8.78 0.39
CA THR A 72 -37.25 9.72 0.74
C THR A 72 -38.41 9.09 1.54
N LYS A 73 -38.30 7.86 2.04
CA LYS A 73 -39.30 7.32 2.98
C LYS A 73 -38.64 6.61 4.16
N ARG A 74 -37.83 7.32 4.94
CA ARG A 74 -37.45 6.85 6.29
C ARG A 74 -38.66 6.99 7.20
N THR A 75 -38.99 5.95 7.97
CA THR A 75 -40.11 5.99 8.91
C THR A 75 -39.80 6.93 10.07
N ALA A 76 -40.84 7.42 10.76
CA ALA A 76 -40.66 8.36 11.87
C ALA A 76 -39.81 7.77 13.02
N GLU A 77 -39.85 6.45 13.19
CA GLU A 77 -39.08 5.72 14.20
C GLU A 77 -37.59 5.69 13.85
N GLU A 78 -37.24 5.46 12.59
CA GLU A 78 -35.85 5.51 12.13
C GLU A 78 -35.24 6.90 12.29
N LEU A 79 -36.03 7.96 12.07
CA LEU A 79 -35.59 9.33 12.31
C LEU A 79 -35.32 9.62 13.79
N LYS A 80 -36.15 9.06 14.68
CA LYS A 80 -35.97 9.20 16.12
C LYS A 80 -34.72 8.47 16.61
N MET A 81 -34.48 7.25 16.13
CA MET A 81 -33.28 6.47 16.43
C MET A 81 -31.99 7.15 15.97
N LEU A 82 -32.00 7.75 14.78
CA LEU A 82 -30.83 8.48 14.26
C LEU A 82 -30.50 9.74 15.08
N ALA A 83 -31.52 10.44 15.57
CA ALA A 83 -31.36 11.60 16.44
C ALA A 83 -30.80 11.20 17.81
N GLU A 84 -31.27 10.09 18.37
CA GLU A 84 -30.81 9.54 19.65
C GLU A 84 -29.37 9.02 19.58
N LEU A 85 -28.97 8.46 18.44
CA LEU A 85 -27.58 8.06 18.15
C LEU A 85 -26.64 9.25 17.82
N GLY A 86 -27.15 10.48 17.77
CA GLY A 86 -26.35 11.69 17.55
C GLY A 86 -25.62 11.76 16.21
N ILE A 87 -26.07 10.99 15.21
CA ILE A 87 -25.41 10.91 13.90
C ILE A 87 -25.83 12.11 13.04
N ASN A 88 -25.17 13.24 13.26
CA ASN A 88 -25.30 14.43 12.43
C ASN A 88 -24.53 14.22 11.13
N ASN A 89 -25.21 13.68 10.12
CA ASN A 89 -24.63 13.45 8.82
C ASN A 89 -24.16 14.79 8.20
N ALA A 90 -22.90 14.81 7.77
CA ALA A 90 -22.27 15.78 6.84
C ALA A 90 -21.35 16.90 7.34
N ARG A 91 -21.00 17.09 8.64
CA ARG A 91 -20.05 18.20 8.98
C ARG A 91 -18.92 17.96 9.99
N ASN A 92 -18.75 16.76 10.54
CA ASN A 92 -17.56 16.49 11.37
C ASN A 92 -16.98 15.11 11.12
N VAL A 93 -16.30 14.96 9.98
CA VAL A 93 -15.18 14.02 9.91
C VAL A 93 -14.05 14.69 10.69
N HIS A 94 -14.04 14.53 12.01
CA HIS A 94 -12.86 14.85 12.79
C HIS A 94 -11.74 13.98 12.23
N LYS A 95 -10.66 14.58 11.70
CA LYS A 95 -9.48 13.84 11.28
C LYS A 95 -9.02 13.06 12.50
N THR A 96 -9.24 11.76 12.49
CA THR A 96 -8.74 10.89 13.55
C THR A 96 -7.23 11.00 13.53
N GLU A 97 -6.61 10.90 14.71
CA GLU A 97 -5.16 10.96 14.91
C GLU A 97 -4.41 9.92 14.06
N PHE A 98 -5.13 8.93 13.54
CA PHE A 98 -4.67 7.91 12.61
C PHE A 98 -4.95 8.23 11.13
N SER A 99 -4.91 9.51 10.75
CA SER A 99 -4.87 9.85 9.33
C SER A 99 -3.49 9.49 8.78
N LEU A 100 -3.36 8.31 8.15
CA LEU A 100 -2.18 7.89 7.40
C LEU A 100 -1.91 8.92 6.29
N LYS A 101 -1.05 9.89 6.60
CA LYS A 101 -0.41 10.73 5.58
C LYS A 101 0.73 9.89 5.02
N ALA A 102 0.64 9.49 3.76
CA ALA A 102 1.80 8.98 3.07
C ALA A 102 2.78 10.15 2.95
N ASP A 103 3.92 10.07 3.64
CA ASP A 103 4.97 11.07 3.54
C ASP A 103 5.39 11.19 2.08
N VAL A 104 5.28 12.40 1.53
CA VAL A 104 5.85 12.74 0.22
C VAL A 104 7.35 12.95 0.47
N PRO A 105 8.25 12.13 -0.08
CA PRO A 105 9.67 12.34 0.10
C PRO A 105 10.07 13.67 -0.56
N MET A 106 10.51 14.63 0.25
CA MET A 106 11.18 15.83 -0.19
C MET A 106 12.62 15.45 -0.54
N PHE A 107 12.93 15.36 -1.83
CA PHE A 107 14.32 15.29 -2.28
C PHE A 107 14.83 16.73 -2.43
N TYR A 108 15.90 17.08 -1.70
CA TYR A 108 16.65 18.34 -1.82
C TYR A 108 17.64 18.27 -2.99
#